data_AF-A0A8B0SJR7-F1
#
_entry.id   AF-A0A8B0SJR7-F1
#
_cell.length_a   1.000
_cell.length_b   1.000
_cell.length_c   1.000
_cell.angle_alpha   90.00
_cell.angle_beta   90.00
_cell.angle_gamma   90.00
#
_symmetry.space_group_name_H-M   'P 1'
#
loop_
_entity.id
_entity.type
_entity.pdbx_description
1 polymer ?
#
loop_
_entity_poly.entity_id
_entity_poly.type
_entity_poly.pdbx_seq_one_letter_code
_entity_poly.pdbx_strand_id
1 'polypeptide(L)' 'MFGKKSPKPAPTLDLMQAIAPAPLKTAAARRFMEFCQQDFPTHDKADGFDPKVYVDAVKLVIDRLEATRHME' A
#
# COMPACT_ATOMS: atom_id res chain seq x y z
N MET A 1 -30.41 27.53 -8.01
CA MET A 1 -28.95 27.35 -7.83
C MET A 1 -28.72 26.03 -7.10
N PHE A 2 -28.48 24.94 -7.81
CA PHE A 2 -28.18 23.63 -7.20
C PHE A 2 -26.66 23.46 -7.17
N GLY A 3 -26.05 23.83 -6.05
CA GLY A 3 -24.64 23.54 -5.78
C GLY A 3 -24.44 22.03 -5.67
N LYS A 4 -24.01 21.40 -6.76
CA LYS A 4 -23.47 20.04 -6.77
C LYS A 4 -22.21 20.04 -5.88
N LYS A 5 -22.37 19.80 -4.59
CA LYS A 5 -21.25 19.45 -3.70
C LYS A 5 -20.73 18.10 -4.17
N SER A 6 -19.66 18.13 -4.94
CA SER A 6 -18.89 16.94 -5.31
C SER A 6 -18.60 16.12 -4.04
N PRO A 7 -18.86 14.80 -4.04
CA PRO A 7 -18.45 13.97 -2.92
C PRO A 7 -16.93 14.09 -2.80
N LYS A 8 -16.47 14.50 -1.63
CA LYS A 8 -15.04 14.56 -1.30
C LYS A 8 -14.49 13.14 -1.52
N PRO A 9 -13.46 12.94 -2.36
CA PRO A 9 -12.90 11.61 -2.53
C PRO A 9 -12.49 11.11 -1.15
N ALA A 10 -12.89 9.87 -0.82
CA ALA A 10 -12.44 9.20 0.38
C ALA A 10 -10.92 9.32 0.46
N PRO A 11 -10.33 9.47 1.66
CA PRO A 11 -8.88 9.54 1.80
C PRO A 11 -8.30 8.29 1.15
N THR A 12 -7.70 8.45 -0.03
CA THR A 12 -6.89 7.41 -0.67
C THR A 12 -5.80 7.11 0.34
N LEU A 13 -5.90 5.95 1.00
CA LEU A 13 -4.86 5.42 1.84
C LEU A 13 -3.63 5.33 0.96
N ASP A 14 -2.72 6.29 1.13
CA ASP A 14 -1.50 6.33 0.35
C ASP A 14 -0.62 5.20 0.89
N LEU A 15 -0.72 4.05 0.23
CA LEU A 15 0.00 2.83 0.58
C LEU A 15 1.50 3.14 0.72
N MET A 16 1.99 4.08 -0.10
CA MET A 16 3.38 4.52 -0.09
C MET A 16 3.77 5.17 1.24
N GLN A 17 2.98 6.13 1.72
CA GLN A 17 3.19 6.74 3.03
C GLN A 17 2.92 5.79 4.20
N ALA A 18 1.98 4.85 4.05
CA ALA A 18 1.59 3.94 5.11
C ALA A 18 2.62 2.82 5.35
N ILE A 19 3.32 2.36 4.30
CA ILE A 19 4.21 1.20 4.38
C ILE A 19 5.67 1.60 4.61
N ALA A 20 6.16 2.69 4.01
CA ALA A 20 7.59 3.00 4.03
C ALA A 20 7.87 4.51 4.18
N PRO A 21 8.19 5.01 5.38
CA PRO A 21 8.71 6.38 5.58
C PRO A 21 10.15 6.56 5.07
N ALA A 22 10.81 5.49 4.60
CA ALA A 22 12.19 5.48 4.12
C ALA A 22 12.28 4.78 2.74
N PRO A 23 13.26 5.17 1.89
CA PRO A 23 13.41 4.56 0.57
C PRO A 23 13.79 3.08 0.67
N LEU A 24 13.01 2.21 0.02
CA LEU A 24 13.25 0.78 -0.06
C LEU A 24 14.63 0.49 -0.67
N LYS A 25 15.41 -0.37 -0.02
CA LYS A 25 16.79 -0.69 -0.36
C LYS A 25 16.90 -1.82 -1.38
N THR A 26 15.98 -2.78 -1.36
CA THR A 26 16.02 -3.95 -2.27
C THR A 26 15.13 -3.79 -3.49
N ALA A 27 15.57 -4.35 -4.62
CA ALA A 27 14.79 -4.37 -5.85
C ALA A 27 13.50 -5.20 -5.70
N ALA A 28 13.54 -6.25 -4.88
CA ALA A 28 12.39 -7.09 -4.59
C ALA A 28 11.31 -6.32 -3.80
N ALA A 29 11.70 -5.59 -2.74
CA ALA A 29 10.76 -4.75 -1.98
C ALA A 29 10.11 -3.68 -2.86
N ARG A 30 10.90 -3.02 -3.72
CA ARG A 30 10.37 -2.02 -4.68
C ARG A 30 9.32 -2.60 -5.62
N ARG A 31 9.64 -3.72 -6.28
CA ARG A 31 8.71 -4.40 -7.20
C ARG A 31 7.44 -4.87 -6.50
N PHE A 32 7.57 -5.38 -5.27
CA PHE A 32 6.42 -5.79 -4.47
C PHE A 32 5.54 -4.59 -4.10
N MET A 33 6.15 -3.47 -3.71
CA MET A 33 5.42 -2.23 -3.44
C MET A 33 4.66 -1.72 -4.67
N GLU A 34 5.30 -1.70 -5.83
CA GLU A 34 4.67 -1.31 -7.10
C GLU A 34 3.48 -2.21 -7.43
N PHE A 35 3.62 -3.53 -7.23
CA PHE A 35 2.52 -4.47 -7.38
C PHE A 35 1.34 -4.14 -6.45
N CYS A 36 1.61 -3.94 -5.16
CA CYS A 36 0.57 -3.60 -4.18
C CYS A 36 -0.14 -2.28 -4.49
N GLN A 37 0.56 -1.29 -5.04
CA GLN A 37 -0.07 -0.03 -5.46
C GLN A 37 -1.06 -0.20 -6.62
N GLN A 38 -0.77 -1.12 -7.55
CA GLN A 38 -1.69 -1.43 -8.66
C GLN A 38 -2.82 -2.37 -8.22
N ASP A 39 -2.55 -3.28 -7.31
CA ASP A 39 -3.47 -4.30 -6.82
C ASP A 39 -4.52 -3.73 -5.85
N PHE A 40 -4.11 -2.83 -4.95
CA PHE A 40 -4.96 -2.23 -3.93
C PHE A 40 -6.27 -1.62 -4.46
N PRO A 41 -6.30 -0.75 -5.49
CA PRO A 41 -7.56 -0.17 -5.99
C PRO A 41 -8.52 -1.20 -6.60
N THR A 42 -8.01 -2.38 -6.99
CA THR A 42 -8.82 -3.49 -7.49
C THR A 42 -9.52 -4.24 -6.35
N HIS A 43 -8.88 -4.31 -5.18
CA HIS A 43 -9.37 -5.05 -4.02
C HIS A 43 -10.02 -4.16 -2.94
N ASP A 44 -9.76 -2.86 -2.94
CA ASP A 44 -10.32 -1.86 -2.00
C ASP A 44 -11.86 -1.86 -1.97
N LYS A 45 -12.49 -2.27 -3.07
CA LYS A 45 -13.96 -2.34 -3.21
C LYS A 45 -14.53 -3.74 -2.98
N ALA A 46 -13.71 -4.73 -2.64
CA ALA A 46 -14.17 -6.08 -2.38
C ALA A 46 -14.87 -6.15 -1.01
N ASP A 47 -15.96 -6.90 -0.95
CA ASP A 47 -16.69 -7.10 0.30
C ASP A 47 -15.82 -7.87 1.31
N GLY A 48 -15.68 -7.33 2.52
CA GLY A 48 -14.81 -7.88 3.56
C GLY A 48 -13.32 -7.52 3.42
N PHE A 49 -12.94 -6.63 2.49
CA PHE A 49 -11.58 -6.11 2.42
C PHE A 49 -11.30 -5.14 3.57
N ASP A 50 -10.30 -5.48 4.40
CA ASP A 50 -9.81 -4.59 5.45
C ASP A 50 -8.48 -3.95 5.00
N PRO A 51 -8.48 -2.64 4.67
CA PRO A 51 -7.29 -1.97 4.15
C PRO A 51 -6.17 -1.88 5.20
N LYS A 52 -6.49 -1.93 6.50
CA LYS A 52 -5.48 -1.93 7.56
C LYS A 52 -4.76 -3.28 7.62
N VAL A 53 -5.49 -4.38 7.46
CA VAL A 53 -4.90 -5.73 7.39
C VAL A 53 -4.02 -5.87 6.14
N TYR A 54 -4.46 -5.33 5.01
CA TYR A 54 -3.66 -5.30 3.79
C TYR A 54 -2.35 -4.55 3.98
N VAL A 55 -2.39 -3.33 4.52
CA VAL A 55 -1.19 -2.53 4.79
C VAL A 55 -0.24 -3.24 5.76
N ASP A 56 -0.76 -3.88 6.81
CA ASP A 56 0.06 -4.63 7.78
C ASP A 56 0.78 -5.82 7.13
N ALA A 57 0.07 -6.58 6.29
CA ALA A 57 0.64 -7.68 5.52
C ALA A 57 1.71 -7.20 4.54
N VAL A 58 1.45 -6.12 3.80
CA VAL A 58 2.42 -5.55 2.86
C VAL A 58 3.68 -5.08 3.60
N LYS A 59 3.53 -4.44 4.75
CA LYS A 59 4.65 -4.02 5.60
C LYS A 59 5.50 -5.21 6.06
N LEU A 60 4.88 -6.30 6.49
CA LEU A 60 5.58 -7.50 6.94
C LEU A 60 6.39 -8.14 5.80
N VAL A 61 5.85 -8.19 4.59
CA VAL A 61 6.56 -8.71 3.42
C VAL A 61 7.73 -7.78 3.04
N ILE A 62 7.52 -6.46 3.04
CA ILE A 62 8.59 -5.50 2.77
C ILE A 62 9.72 -5.62 3.80
N ASP A 63 9.39 -5.69 5.09
CA ASP A 63 10.39 -5.87 6.16
C ASP A 63 11.23 -7.14 5.92
N ARG A 64 10.57 -8.24 5.55
CA ARG A 64 11.25 -9.49 5.20
C ARG A 64 12.15 -9.35 3.97
N LEU A 65 11.68 -8.70 2.91
CA LEU A 65 12.43 -8.46 1.67
C LEU A 65 13.60 -7.49 1.85
N GLU A 66 13.53 -6.60 2.83
CA GLU A 66 14.63 -5.71 3.22
C GLU A 66 15.64 -6.44 4.11
N ALA A 67 15.17 -7.29 5.02
CA ALA A 67 15.99 -8.05 5.96
C ALA A 67 16.83 -9.16 5.30
N THR A 68 16.38 -9.76 4.20
CA THR A 68 17.14 -10.78 3.46
C THR A 68 18.47 -10.27 2.89
N ARG A 69 18.66 -8.95 2.77
CA ARG A 69 19.94 -8.35 2.35
C ARG A 69 21.02 -8.37 3.43
N HIS A 70 20.67 -8.64 4.69
CA HIS A 70 21.63 -8.71 5.80
C HIS A 70 22.23 -10.11 6.02
N MET A 71 21.86 -11.10 5.21
CA MET A 71 22.36 -12.48 5.31
C MET A 71 23.37 -12.85 4.21
N GLU A 72 23.87 -11.89 3.44
CA GLU A 72 24.92 -12.11 2.43
C GLU A 72 26.23 -11.45 2.85
#